data_AF-A0AAU5YNI6-F1
#
_entry.id   AF-A0AAU5YNI6-F1
#
_cell.length_a   1.000
_cell.length_b   1.000
_cell.length_c   1.000
_cell.angle_alpha   90.00
_cell.angle_beta   90.00
_cell.angle_gamma   90.00
#
_symmetry.space_group_name_H-M   'P 1'
#
loop_
_entity.id
_entity.type
_entity.pdbx_description
1 polymer ?
#
loop_
_entity_poly.entity_id
_entity_poly.type
_entity_poly.pdbx_seq_one_letter_code
_entity_poly.pdbx_strand_id
1 'polypeptide(L)'
;MHSQPPLPDNADGAAALAPAAPEGAVSEFLPPDLRVPSRQEVAGLMMRWEQPLVIDCEVRTCPACGSYRDWIVFCLRDDSVWLRCRAGHETRESGLDAAWYNRNSGPVDRFHPTLEDGLRHLGH
;
A
#
# COMPACT_ATOMS: atom_id res chain seq x y z
N MET A 1 -62.95 -1.96 11.64
CA MET A 1 -63.01 -0.65 10.96
C MET A 1 -62.34 0.38 11.86
N HIS A 2 -61.06 0.67 11.62
CA HIS A 2 -60.41 1.87 12.15
C HIS A 2 -59.53 2.42 11.03
N SER A 3 -59.91 3.59 10.55
CA SER A 3 -59.31 4.31 9.43
C SER A 3 -58.05 5.03 9.89
N GLN A 4 -56.94 4.77 9.21
CA GLN A 4 -55.68 5.49 9.40
C GLN A 4 -55.73 6.82 8.62
N PRO A 5 -55.43 7.98 9.23
CA PRO A 5 -55.32 9.25 8.49
C PRO A 5 -54.02 9.31 7.66
N PRO A 6 -54.01 10.05 6.53
CA PRO A 6 -52.86 10.12 5.63
C PRO A 6 -51.74 11.01 6.20
N LEU A 7 -50.50 10.58 5.98
CA LEU A 7 -49.28 11.31 6.33
C LEU A 7 -49.12 12.56 5.43
N PRO A 8 -48.69 13.72 5.94
CA PRO A 8 -48.48 14.90 5.11
C PRO A 8 -47.20 14.78 4.26
N ASP A 9 -47.38 15.09 2.98
CA ASP A 9 -46.34 15.34 1.98
C ASP A 9 -45.51 16.56 2.43
N ASN A 10 -44.21 16.35 2.66
CA ASN A 10 -43.28 17.45 2.90
C ASN A 10 -42.38 17.57 1.67
N ALA A 11 -42.91 18.22 0.63
CA ALA A 11 -42.12 18.73 -0.47
C ALA A 11 -41.60 20.14 -0.17
N ASP A 12 -40.28 20.25 -0.30
CA ASP A 12 -39.46 21.42 -0.62
C ASP A 12 -39.27 22.53 0.42
N GLY A 13 -38.04 22.61 0.91
CA GLY A 13 -37.54 23.70 1.74
C GLY A 13 -36.03 23.74 1.67
N ALA A 14 -35.52 24.51 0.70
CA ALA A 14 -34.13 24.82 0.45
C ALA A 14 -33.25 24.87 1.72
N ALA A 15 -32.28 23.97 1.80
CA ALA A 15 -31.17 24.06 2.73
C ALA A 15 -29.86 24.04 1.95
N ALA A 16 -29.27 25.24 1.88
CA ALA A 16 -27.86 25.57 1.82
C ALA A 16 -26.89 24.48 1.30
N LEU A 17 -26.20 24.85 0.22
CA LEU A 17 -24.86 24.38 -0.15
C LEU A 17 -24.10 23.82 1.07
N ALA A 18 -24.07 22.49 1.19
CA ALA A 18 -23.08 21.84 2.02
C ALA A 18 -21.72 22.19 1.40
N PRO A 19 -20.79 22.83 2.14
CA PRO A 19 -19.42 22.86 1.67
C PRO A 19 -18.96 21.40 1.61
N ALA A 20 -18.57 20.95 0.42
CA ALA A 20 -17.85 19.72 0.25
C ALA A 20 -16.69 19.74 1.25
N ALA A 21 -16.70 18.79 2.20
CA ALA A 21 -15.56 18.58 3.07
C ALA A 21 -14.34 18.40 2.16
N PRO A 22 -13.24 19.14 2.37
CA PRO A 22 -12.05 18.92 1.56
C PRO A 22 -11.50 17.53 1.90
N GLU A 23 -11.74 16.59 1.00
CA GLU A 23 -11.06 15.30 0.93
C GLU A 23 -9.59 15.58 0.60
N GLY A 24 -8.81 16.00 1.59
CA GLY A 24 -7.44 16.46 1.37
C GLY A 24 -6.79 17.25 2.51
N ALA A 25 -7.32 17.20 3.74
CA ALA A 25 -6.62 17.74 4.91
C ALA A 25 -5.46 16.81 5.31
N VAL A 26 -4.39 16.84 4.52
CA VAL A 26 -3.13 16.13 4.79
C VAL A 26 -2.37 16.82 5.91
N SER A 27 -2.49 16.29 7.14
CA SER A 27 -1.46 16.33 8.18
C SER A 27 -0.71 17.67 8.39
N GLU A 28 -1.41 18.81 8.32
CA GLU A 28 -0.77 20.13 8.49
C GLU A 28 -0.30 20.38 9.94
N PHE A 29 -0.79 19.54 10.87
CA PHE A 29 -0.58 19.66 12.31
C PHE A 29 0.79 19.15 12.81
N LEU A 30 1.41 18.19 12.12
CA LEU A 30 2.71 17.64 12.51
C LEU A 30 3.85 18.33 11.74
N PRO A 31 5.00 18.65 12.37
CA PRO A 31 6.19 19.10 11.65
C PRO A 31 6.59 18.11 10.54
N PRO A 32 7.10 18.58 9.38
CA PRO A 32 7.42 17.72 8.23
C PRO A 32 8.29 16.50 8.57
N ASP A 33 9.31 16.69 9.41
CA ASP A 33 10.22 15.61 9.86
C ASP A 33 9.55 14.53 10.73
N LEU A 34 8.36 14.81 11.27
CA LEU A 34 7.57 13.86 12.07
C LEU A 34 6.42 13.23 11.29
N ARG A 35 6.22 13.62 10.02
CA ARG A 35 5.20 13.02 9.17
C ARG A 35 5.74 11.75 8.55
N VAL A 36 4.93 10.71 8.59
CA VAL A 36 5.15 9.51 7.77
C VAL A 36 4.88 9.90 6.32
N PRO A 37 5.86 9.78 5.40
CA PRO A 37 5.65 10.02 3.98
C PRO A 37 4.52 9.14 3.44
N SER A 38 3.65 9.73 2.63
CA SER A 38 2.68 8.97 1.86
C SER A 38 3.38 8.13 0.80
N ARG A 39 2.70 7.08 0.32
CA ARG A 39 3.25 6.16 -0.69
C ARG A 39 3.74 6.86 -1.96
N GLN A 40 3.08 7.95 -2.34
CA GLN A 40 3.42 8.74 -3.53
C GLN A 40 4.71 9.55 -3.35
N GLU A 41 5.13 9.78 -2.11
CA GLU A 41 6.31 10.57 -1.76
C GLU A 41 7.59 9.74 -1.65
N VAL A 42 7.50 8.40 -1.62
CA VAL A 42 8.66 7.48 -1.52
C VAL A 42 8.92 6.74 -2.82
N ALA A 43 10.17 6.65 -3.29
CA ALA A 43 10.49 6.02 -4.59
C ALA A 43 10.02 4.55 -4.67
N GLY A 44 9.98 3.87 -3.54
CA GLY A 44 9.36 2.57 -3.34
C GLY A 44 9.51 2.14 -1.88
N LEU A 45 8.63 1.26 -1.42
CA LEU A 45 8.71 0.60 -0.12
C LEU A 45 9.36 -0.77 -0.29
N MET A 46 10.11 -1.23 0.72
CA MET A 46 10.76 -2.54 0.68
C MET A 46 10.60 -3.28 1.99
N MET A 47 10.38 -4.59 1.89
CA MET A 47 10.31 -5.48 3.05
C MET A 47 10.97 -6.82 2.74
N ARG A 48 11.53 -7.44 3.78
CA ARG A 48 12.01 -8.82 3.70
C ARG A 48 10.86 -9.81 3.87
N TRP A 49 10.91 -10.87 3.08
CA TRP A 49 9.97 -11.98 3.14
C TRP A 49 10.75 -13.30 3.19
N GLU A 50 10.96 -13.80 4.41
CA GLU A 50 11.84 -14.94 4.67
C GLU A 50 11.15 -16.29 4.43
N GLN A 51 9.83 -16.33 4.51
CA GLN A 51 9.03 -17.52 4.24
C GLN A 51 8.83 -17.73 2.73
N PRO A 52 8.42 -18.92 2.27
CA PRO A 52 8.01 -19.11 0.89
C PRO A 52 6.90 -18.13 0.50
N LEU A 53 7.05 -17.45 -0.63
CA LEU A 53 6.03 -16.55 -1.13
C LEU A 53 5.03 -17.35 -1.96
N VAL A 54 3.78 -17.42 -1.50
CA VAL A 54 2.71 -18.16 -2.17
C VAL A 54 1.71 -17.18 -2.76
N ILE A 55 1.49 -17.27 -4.07
CA ILE A 55 0.56 -16.44 -4.84
C ILE A 55 -0.32 -17.38 -5.65
N ASP A 56 -1.64 -17.25 -5.54
CA ASP A 56 -2.61 -18.11 -6.25
C ASP A 56 -2.33 -19.61 -6.06
N CYS A 57 -1.98 -19.99 -4.83
CA CYS A 57 -1.57 -21.36 -4.44
C CYS A 57 -0.26 -21.87 -5.10
N GLU A 58 0.50 -21.00 -5.77
CA GLU A 58 1.79 -21.32 -6.37
C GLU A 58 2.94 -20.68 -5.58
N VAL A 59 3.97 -21.48 -5.28
CA VAL A 59 5.19 -20.98 -4.65
C VAL A 59 6.02 -20.24 -5.68
N ARG A 60 6.29 -18.95 -5.45
CA ARG A 60 7.12 -18.15 -6.32
C ARG A 60 8.58 -18.54 -6.19
N THR A 61 9.19 -18.80 -7.33
CA THR A 61 10.60 -19.13 -7.47
C THR A 61 11.29 -18.16 -8.42
N CYS A 62 12.53 -17.80 -8.15
CA CYS A 62 13.30 -16.95 -9.03
C CYS A 62 13.49 -17.65 -10.38
N PRO A 63 13.10 -17.03 -11.50
CA PRO A 63 13.20 -17.64 -12.82
C PRO A 63 14.67 -17.86 -13.26
N ALA A 64 15.61 -17.14 -12.65
CA ALA A 64 17.04 -17.23 -13.00
C ALA A 64 17.82 -18.26 -12.16
N CYS A 65 17.58 -18.33 -10.84
CA CYS A 65 18.37 -19.19 -9.95
C CYS A 65 17.56 -20.22 -9.15
N GLY A 66 16.23 -20.24 -9.29
CA GLY A 66 15.35 -21.20 -8.62
C GLY A 66 15.15 -20.97 -7.12
N SER A 67 15.71 -19.90 -6.53
CA SER A 67 15.47 -19.55 -5.12
C SER A 67 13.99 -19.30 -4.87
N TYR A 68 13.42 -19.89 -3.82
CA TYR A 68 11.99 -19.85 -3.53
C TYR A 68 11.64 -19.14 -2.19
N ARG A 69 12.66 -18.65 -1.48
CA ARG A 69 12.57 -17.96 -0.19
C ARG A 69 13.49 -16.76 -0.15
N ASP A 70 13.42 -16.03 0.97
CA ASP A 70 14.26 -14.88 1.30
C ASP A 70 14.18 -13.79 0.22
N TRP A 71 12.94 -13.42 -0.10
CA TRP A 71 12.64 -12.39 -1.07
C TRP A 71 12.75 -11.01 -0.42
N ILE A 72 13.24 -10.03 -1.18
CA ILE A 72 12.93 -8.63 -0.93
C ILE A 72 11.75 -8.29 -1.82
N VAL A 73 10.65 -7.85 -1.20
CA VAL A 73 9.48 -7.36 -1.92
C VAL A 73 9.58 -5.84 -1.99
N PHE A 74 9.60 -5.30 -3.19
CA PHE A 74 9.48 -3.88 -3.46
C PHE A 74 8.05 -3.57 -3.87
N CYS A 75 7.50 -2.46 -3.37
CA CYS A 75 6.38 -1.83 -4.02
C CYS A 75 6.74 -0.41 -4.42
N LEU A 76 6.69 -0.16 -5.73
CA LEU A 76 7.04 1.11 -6.33
C LEU A 76 5.83 2.07 -6.34
N ARG A 77 6.07 3.34 -6.70
CA ARG A 77 5.02 4.39 -6.74
C ARG A 77 3.89 4.12 -7.73
N ASP A 78 4.13 3.31 -8.76
CA ASP A 78 3.15 2.91 -9.76
C ASP A 78 2.32 1.69 -9.32
N ASP A 79 2.32 1.38 -8.02
CA ASP A 79 1.70 0.22 -7.39
C ASP A 79 2.20 -1.14 -7.92
N SER A 80 3.29 -1.12 -8.70
CA SER A 80 3.94 -2.35 -9.15
C SER A 80 4.71 -3.01 -8.01
N VAL A 81 4.57 -4.32 -7.91
CA VAL A 81 5.33 -5.14 -6.96
C VAL A 81 6.43 -5.88 -7.70
N TRP A 82 7.64 -5.81 -7.14
CA TRP A 82 8.81 -6.50 -7.64
C TRP A 82 9.40 -7.38 -6.55
N LEU A 83 9.96 -8.51 -6.96
CA LEU A 83 10.68 -9.42 -6.09
C LEU A 83 12.15 -9.44 -6.45
N ARG A 84 13.00 -9.44 -5.44
CA ARG A 84 14.44 -9.68 -5.59
C ARG A 84 14.87 -10.84 -4.74
N CYS A 85 15.52 -11.82 -5.36
CA CYS A 85 16.05 -12.97 -4.64
C CYS A 85 17.42 -12.64 -3.99
N ARG A 86 17.92 -13.54 -3.13
CA ARG A 86 19.24 -13.40 -2.51
C ARG A 86 20.42 -13.27 -3.48
N ALA A 87 20.31 -13.85 -4.66
CA ALA A 87 21.33 -13.71 -5.71
C ALA A 87 21.27 -12.34 -6.43
N GLY A 88 20.31 -11.48 -6.09
CA GLY A 88 20.16 -10.14 -6.65
C GLY A 88 19.35 -10.09 -7.95
N HIS A 89 18.74 -11.18 -8.40
CA HIS A 89 17.85 -11.17 -9.57
C HIS A 89 16.51 -10.55 -9.21
N GLU A 90 16.04 -9.66 -10.08
CA GLU A 90 14.78 -8.94 -9.94
C GLU A 90 13.75 -9.47 -10.94
N THR A 91 12.52 -9.61 -10.48
CA THR A 91 11.39 -9.99 -11.32
C THR A 91 10.15 -9.20 -10.92
N ARG A 92 9.38 -8.74 -11.91
CA ARG A 92 8.12 -8.07 -11.66
C ARG A 92 7.06 -9.11 -11.36
N GLU A 93 6.31 -8.94 -10.28
CA GLU A 93 5.19 -9.81 -9.98
C GLU A 93 3.84 -9.15 -10.22
N SER A 94 3.06 -9.76 -11.10
CA SER A 94 1.73 -9.29 -11.48
C SER A 94 0.62 -9.76 -10.54
N GLY A 95 0.85 -10.83 -9.77
CA GLY A 95 -0.13 -11.36 -8.82
C GLY A 95 -0.15 -10.63 -7.47
N LEU A 96 0.77 -9.67 -7.26
CA LEU A 96 0.83 -8.83 -6.07
C LEU A 96 0.58 -7.37 -6.44
N ASP A 97 -0.18 -6.70 -5.61
CA ASP A 97 -0.46 -5.27 -5.72
C ASP A 97 -0.04 -4.52 -4.45
N ALA A 98 -0.18 -3.20 -4.50
CA ALA A 98 0.07 -2.34 -3.34
C ALA A 98 -0.79 -2.69 -2.12
N ALA A 99 -2.01 -3.17 -2.34
CA ALA A 99 -2.92 -3.54 -1.26
C ALA A 99 -2.44 -4.81 -0.53
N TRP A 100 -1.95 -5.80 -1.27
CA TRP A 100 -1.27 -6.97 -0.71
C TRP A 100 -0.05 -6.54 0.08
N TYR A 101 0.80 -5.68 -0.49
CA TYR A 101 1.99 -5.20 0.20
C TYR A 101 1.62 -4.59 1.56
N ASN A 102 0.67 -3.67 1.59
CA ASN A 102 0.27 -2.97 2.82
C ASN A 102 -0.32 -3.90 3.88
N ARG A 103 -1.05 -4.94 3.49
CA ARG A 103 -1.61 -5.92 4.43
C ARG A 103 -0.55 -6.81 5.06
N ASN A 104 0.56 -7.04 4.35
CA ASN A 104 1.59 -8.00 4.74
C ASN A 104 2.86 -7.31 5.28
N SER A 105 3.07 -6.04 4.97
CA SER A 105 4.15 -5.23 5.52
C SER A 105 3.86 -4.88 6.97
N GLY A 106 4.88 -5.02 7.83
CA GLY A 106 4.85 -4.44 9.17
C GLY A 106 4.93 -2.90 9.13
N PRO A 107 4.97 -2.25 10.31
CA PRO A 107 5.26 -0.83 10.41
C PRO A 107 6.52 -0.48 9.62
N VAL A 108 6.52 0.67 8.95
CA VAL A 108 7.73 1.14 8.26
C VAL A 108 8.74 1.58 9.31
N ASP A 109 9.76 0.74 9.53
CA ASP A 109 10.81 1.00 10.53
C ASP A 109 11.81 2.09 10.07
N ARG A 110 11.99 2.26 8.75
CA ARG A 110 12.94 3.23 8.20
C ARG A 110 12.64 3.63 6.77
N PHE A 111 12.88 4.90 6.46
CA PHE A 111 12.86 5.43 5.10
C PHE A 111 14.29 5.58 4.57
N HIS A 112 14.52 5.10 3.36
CA HIS A 112 15.81 5.21 2.68
C HIS A 112 15.71 6.15 1.48
N PRO A 113 16.66 7.08 1.29
CA PRO A 113 16.61 8.04 0.19
C PRO A 113 16.86 7.40 -1.18
N THR A 114 17.53 6.24 -1.22
CA THR A 114 17.80 5.48 -2.44
C THR A 114 17.47 3.99 -2.29
N LEU A 115 17.23 3.32 -3.42
CA LEU A 115 17.04 1.86 -3.47
C LEU A 115 18.26 1.11 -2.92
N GLU A 116 19.46 1.55 -3.29
CA GLU A 116 20.71 0.93 -2.85
C GLU A 116 20.89 1.03 -1.33
N ASP A 117 20.56 2.19 -0.73
CA ASP A 117 20.64 2.35 0.72
C ASP A 117 19.68 1.43 1.47
N GLY A 118 18.49 1.21 0.90
CA GLY A 118 17.53 0.28 1.46
C GLY A 118 17.97 -1.18 1.31
N LEU A 119 18.51 -1.57 0.16
CA LEU A 119 19.11 -2.89 -0.05
C LEU A 119 20.22 -3.18 0.96
N ARG A 120 21.13 -2.20 1.14
CA ARG A 120 22.23 -2.31 2.10
C ARG A 120 21.73 -2.49 3.53
N HIS A 121 20.66 -1.79 3.91
CA HIS A 121 20.02 -1.95 5.22
C HIS A 121 19.42 -3.34 5.41
N LEU A 122 18.89 -3.95 4.35
CA LEU A 122 18.36 -5.31 4.37
C LEU A 122 19.44 -6.39 4.28
N GLY A 123 20.72 -6.02 4.11
CA GLY A 123 21.87 -6.92 4.09
C GLY A 123 22.25 -7.43 2.70
N HIS A 124 21.94 -6.67 1.65
CA HIS A 124 22.23 -7.00 0.24
C HIS A 124 23.18 -6.00 -0.42
#